data_AF-A0A7S2V7Y1-F1
#
_entry.id   AF-A0A7S2V7Y1-F1
#
_cell.length_a   1.000
_cell.length_b   1.000
_cell.length_c   1.000
_cell.angle_alpha   90.00
_cell.angle_beta   90.00
_cell.angle_gamma   90.00
#
_symmetry.space_group_name_H-M   'P 1'
#
loop_
_entity.id
_entity.type
_entity.pdbx_description
1 polymer ?
#
loop_
_entity_poly.entity_id
_entity_poly.type
_entity_poly.pdbx_seq_one_letter_code
_entity_poly.pdbx_strand_id
1 'polypeptide(L)'
;SALPSKPTPTQTKKKPKGMSREVYALIGGDDGFLPPMVPTKKSSFKEKRDAAACSKWVWAPFHNSARTDGEVFYHWVKAGVQYPDYPYARFNVHLHHPQPTPHQYSTLLKSDDWTKEDTDRLLSLCHRFDLCWPVIYDRFNLSEKEVRPLEELQLRYYDVLNALARAEQ
;
A
#
# COMPACT_ATOMS: atom_id res chain seq x y z
N SER A 1 39.16 48.72 48.33
CA SER A 1 37.91 48.00 48.68
C SER A 1 36.79 48.53 47.80
N ALA A 2 35.94 47.78 47.09
CA ALA A 2 35.85 46.38 46.70
C ALA A 2 34.92 46.36 45.44
N LEU A 3 35.19 45.48 44.47
CA LEU A 3 34.41 45.32 43.22
C LEU A 3 33.07 44.59 43.47
N PRO A 4 31.98 44.88 42.74
CA PRO A 4 30.80 44.01 42.73
C PRO A 4 31.05 42.75 41.86
N SER A 5 30.58 41.62 42.38
CA SER A 5 30.83 40.24 41.95
C SER A 5 30.14 39.84 40.63
N LYS A 6 30.80 38.99 39.84
CA LYS A 6 30.22 38.31 38.65
C LYS A 6 29.13 37.30 39.06
N PRO A 7 28.05 37.13 38.27
CA PRO A 7 27.03 36.12 38.54
C PRO A 7 27.58 34.70 38.29
N THR A 8 27.32 33.80 39.24
CA THR A 8 27.71 32.39 39.25
C THR A 8 26.95 31.60 38.16
N PRO A 9 27.59 30.65 37.44
CA PRO A 9 26.89 29.82 36.47
C PRO A 9 25.99 28.81 37.18
N THR A 10 24.68 28.88 36.92
CA THR A 10 23.70 27.90 37.38
C THR A 10 24.02 26.54 36.73
N GLN A 11 24.33 25.53 37.55
CA GLN A 11 24.62 24.18 37.07
C GLN A 11 23.34 23.55 36.48
N THR A 12 23.33 23.28 35.18
CA THR A 12 22.28 22.47 34.57
C THR A 12 22.48 21.00 34.98
N LYS A 13 21.58 20.47 35.82
CA LYS A 13 21.58 19.07 36.27
C LYS A 13 21.52 18.12 35.06
N LYS A 14 22.38 17.09 35.02
CA LYS A 14 22.46 16.13 33.92
C LYS A 14 21.44 14.99 34.11
N LYS A 15 20.86 14.54 32.99
CA LYS A 15 19.95 13.39 32.93
C LYS A 15 20.62 12.10 33.46
N PRO A 16 19.96 11.31 34.32
CA PRO A 16 20.51 10.06 34.84
C PRO A 16 20.69 9.01 33.73
N LYS A 17 21.74 8.19 33.86
CA LYS A 17 22.09 7.12 32.91
C LYS A 17 21.02 6.02 32.96
N GLY A 18 20.43 5.68 31.81
CA GLY A 18 19.41 4.63 31.69
C GLY A 18 17.96 5.10 31.62
N MET A 19 17.67 6.38 31.88
CA MET A 19 16.33 6.93 31.70
C MET A 19 16.13 7.39 30.25
N SER A 20 14.93 7.27 29.68
CA SER A 20 14.62 7.85 28.35
C SER A 20 14.43 9.37 28.47
N ARG A 21 14.62 10.12 27.38
CA ARG A 21 14.48 11.59 27.41
C ARG A 21 13.04 11.99 27.73
N GLU A 22 12.08 11.24 27.19
CA GLU A 22 10.66 11.52 27.33
C GLU A 22 10.20 11.26 28.76
N VAL A 23 10.63 10.14 29.36
CA VAL A 23 10.35 9.83 30.77
C VAL A 23 10.99 10.87 31.70
N TYR A 24 12.23 11.27 31.43
CA TYR A 24 12.89 12.32 32.23
C TYR A 24 12.17 13.68 32.13
N ALA A 25 11.62 14.02 30.96
CA ALA A 25 10.85 15.23 30.77
C ALA A 25 9.47 15.17 31.45
N LEU A 26 8.87 13.97 31.53
CA LEU A 26 7.56 13.76 32.15
C LEU A 26 7.61 13.84 33.68
N ILE A 27 8.68 13.33 34.28
CA ILE A 27 8.86 13.29 35.74
C ILE A 27 9.03 14.70 36.32
N GLY A 28 9.33 15.69 35.48
CA GLY A 28 9.76 17.00 35.92
C GLY A 28 11.13 16.90 36.58
N GLY A 29 11.92 17.97 36.53
CA GLY A 29 12.98 18.08 37.51
C GLY A 29 12.40 18.12 38.93
N ASP A 30 13.28 18.29 39.91
CA ASP A 30 12.97 18.56 41.33
C ASP A 30 12.03 19.77 41.56
N ASP A 31 11.71 20.50 40.48
CA ASP A 31 10.96 21.75 40.48
C ASP A 31 9.45 21.53 40.19
N GLY A 32 8.99 20.27 40.26
CA GLY A 32 7.61 19.89 40.04
C GLY A 32 7.18 19.97 38.58
N PHE A 33 5.93 19.58 38.31
CA PHE A 33 5.27 19.49 37.00
C PHE A 33 5.16 20.81 36.20
N LEU A 34 5.90 21.85 36.58
CA LEU A 34 5.85 23.12 35.90
C LEU A 34 6.78 23.08 34.68
N PRO A 35 6.23 23.24 33.45
CA PRO A 35 7.08 23.41 32.29
C PRO A 35 7.97 24.64 32.51
N PRO A 36 9.29 24.55 32.23
CA PRO A 36 10.19 25.66 32.44
C PRO A 36 9.72 26.89 31.65
N MET A 37 9.33 27.96 32.36
CA MET A 37 8.96 29.26 31.76
C MET A 37 10.17 30.03 31.21
N VAL A 38 11.36 29.46 31.28
CA VAL A 38 12.57 30.05 30.73
C VAL A 38 12.54 29.87 29.21
N PRO A 39 12.75 30.93 28.39
CA PRO A 39 12.80 30.80 26.95
C PRO A 39 13.87 29.78 26.57
N THR A 40 13.43 28.62 26.09
CA THR A 40 14.35 27.62 25.55
C THR A 40 15.04 28.25 24.35
N LYS A 41 16.38 28.32 24.37
CA LYS A 41 17.15 28.74 23.19
C LYS A 41 16.62 27.96 21.99
N LYS A 42 16.34 28.67 20.90
CA LYS A 42 15.72 28.15 19.67
C LYS A 42 16.21 26.72 19.41
N SER A 43 15.29 25.77 19.47
CA SER A 43 15.58 24.36 19.21
C SER A 43 16.35 24.22 17.90
N SER A 44 17.57 23.67 17.96
CA SER A 44 18.39 23.32 16.79
C SER A 44 17.71 22.30 15.86
N PHE A 45 16.54 21.78 16.27
CA PHE A 45 15.64 21.02 15.41
C PHE A 45 15.16 21.81 14.19
N LYS A 46 14.99 23.14 14.30
CA LYS A 46 14.66 23.98 13.14
C LYS A 46 15.85 24.12 12.18
N GLU A 47 17.05 24.39 12.71
CA GLU A 47 18.27 24.54 11.89
C GLU A 47 18.63 23.26 11.12
N LYS A 48 18.44 22.08 11.73
CA LYS A 48 18.69 20.81 11.03
C LYS A 48 17.70 20.52 9.90
N ARG A 49 16.52 21.13 9.91
CA ARG A 49 15.53 20.96 8.83
C ARG A 49 15.92 21.76 7.60
N ASP A 50 16.51 22.94 7.78
CA ASP A 50 16.92 23.80 6.67
C ASP A 50 18.19 23.28 5.97
N ALA A 51 19.01 22.47 6.66
CA ALA A 51 20.17 21.78 6.09
C ALA A 51 19.83 20.46 5.36
N ALA A 52 18.61 19.95 5.49
CA ALA A 52 18.16 18.83 4.68
C ALA A 52 17.92 19.36 3.26
N ALA A 53 18.87 19.11 2.35
CA ALA A 53 18.78 19.53 0.97
C ALA A 53 17.41 19.17 0.40
N CYS A 54 16.57 20.19 0.17
CA CYS A 54 15.24 20.02 -0.39
C CYS A 54 15.41 19.32 -1.73
N SER A 55 15.03 18.04 -1.79
CA SER A 55 15.17 17.26 -3.02
C SER A 55 14.32 17.94 -4.09
N LYS A 56 14.97 18.43 -5.15
CA LYS A 56 14.26 19.02 -6.28
C LYS A 56 13.40 17.93 -6.92
N TRP A 57 12.15 18.23 -7.23
CA TRP A 57 11.26 17.32 -7.94
C TRP A 57 11.15 17.75 -9.39
N VAL A 58 11.16 16.79 -10.32
CA VAL A 58 11.03 17.03 -11.76
C VAL A 58 9.87 16.19 -12.30
N TRP A 59 9.14 16.77 -13.25
CA TRP A 59 8.12 16.05 -14.01
C TRP A 59 8.83 15.27 -15.11
N ALA A 60 9.00 13.96 -14.91
CA ALA A 60 9.82 13.12 -15.80
C ALA A 60 8.95 12.13 -16.58
N PRO A 61 9.25 11.88 -17.87
CA PRO A 61 8.64 10.80 -18.63
C PRO A 61 9.12 9.45 -18.09
N PHE A 62 8.25 8.44 -18.13
CA PHE A 62 8.58 7.06 -17.80
C PHE A 62 7.79 6.09 -18.68
N HIS A 63 8.37 4.90 -18.87
CA HIS A 63 7.75 3.76 -19.52
C HIS A 63 7.42 2.72 -18.44
N ASN A 64 6.35 1.97 -18.61
CA ASN A 64 5.95 0.94 -17.65
C ASN A 64 5.94 -0.43 -18.34
N SER A 65 6.89 -1.30 -18.01
CA SER A 65 7.00 -2.65 -18.59
C SER A 65 5.77 -3.53 -18.33
N ALA A 66 4.96 -3.21 -17.32
CA ALA A 66 3.70 -3.90 -17.05
C ALA A 66 2.61 -3.65 -18.11
N ARG A 67 2.80 -2.66 -19.00
CA ARG A 67 1.85 -2.35 -20.05
C ARG A 67 2.32 -2.89 -21.39
N THR A 68 1.37 -3.27 -22.25
CA THR A 68 1.62 -3.80 -23.59
C THR A 68 1.59 -2.74 -24.69
N ASP A 69 1.12 -1.52 -24.39
CA ASP A 69 0.90 -0.45 -25.38
C ASP A 69 2.13 0.44 -25.61
N GLY A 70 3.15 0.37 -24.76
CA GLY A 70 4.39 1.15 -24.90
C GLY A 70 4.22 2.66 -24.68
N GLU A 71 3.11 3.08 -24.06
CA GLU A 71 2.79 4.50 -23.88
C GLU A 71 3.69 5.17 -22.83
N VAL A 72 4.01 6.44 -23.05
CA VAL A 72 4.86 7.24 -22.16
C VAL A 72 3.99 8.06 -21.21
N PHE A 73 4.15 7.83 -19.92
CA PHE A 73 3.49 8.61 -18.87
C PHE A 73 4.47 9.55 -18.18
N TYR A 74 3.94 10.46 -17.37
CA TYR A 74 4.77 11.38 -16.61
C TYR A 74 4.40 11.34 -15.13
N HIS A 75 5.40 11.45 -14.26
CA HIS A 75 5.19 11.59 -12.82
C HIS A 75 6.27 12.47 -12.19
N TRP A 76 6.00 12.96 -10.97
CA TRP A 76 6.99 13.67 -10.18
C TRP A 76 8.01 12.69 -9.60
N VAL A 77 9.28 12.89 -9.91
CA VAL A 77 10.41 12.15 -9.33
C VAL A 77 11.41 13.09 -8.69
N LYS A 78 12.14 12.60 -7.69
CA LYS A 78 13.30 13.33 -7.15
C LYS A 78 14.37 13.44 -8.23
N ALA A 79 14.90 14.64 -8.42
CA ALA A 79 15.97 14.92 -9.37
C ALA A 79 17.20 14.04 -9.07
N GLY A 80 17.75 13.41 -10.11
CA GLY A 80 18.89 12.50 -10.01
C GLY A 80 18.55 11.05 -9.68
N VAL A 81 17.27 10.72 -9.44
CA VAL A 81 16.84 9.34 -9.32
C VAL A 81 16.56 8.76 -10.70
N GLN A 82 17.27 7.70 -11.05
CA GLN A 82 17.04 6.91 -12.24
C GLN A 82 16.60 5.51 -11.82
N TYR A 83 15.51 5.03 -12.41
CA TYR A 83 15.04 3.67 -12.21
C TYR A 83 15.32 2.86 -13.49
N PRO A 84 15.76 1.59 -13.39
CA PRO A 84 15.93 0.74 -14.55
C PRO A 84 14.61 0.46 -15.28
N ASP A 85 13.50 0.43 -14.54
CA ASP A 85 12.12 0.32 -15.01
C ASP A 85 11.19 1.00 -13.98
N TYR A 86 9.93 1.23 -14.32
CA TYR A 86 8.97 1.86 -13.42
C TYR A 86 8.85 1.06 -12.10
N PRO A 87 9.07 1.68 -10.93
CA PRO A 87 9.14 0.97 -9.64
C PRO A 87 7.92 0.12 -9.29
N TYR A 88 6.76 0.46 -9.87
CA TYR A 88 5.50 -0.23 -9.60
C TYR A 88 5.15 -1.29 -10.66
N ALA A 89 5.92 -1.41 -11.74
CA ALA A 89 5.67 -2.41 -12.79
C ALA A 89 5.64 -3.84 -12.21
N ARG A 90 6.53 -4.13 -11.26
CA ARG A 90 6.63 -5.41 -10.55
C ARG A 90 5.37 -5.83 -9.78
N PHE A 91 4.46 -4.90 -9.51
CA PHE A 91 3.22 -5.19 -8.78
C PHE A 91 2.06 -5.54 -9.71
N ASN A 92 2.25 -5.45 -11.02
CA ASN A 92 1.26 -5.89 -12.00
C ASN A 92 1.30 -7.42 -12.13
N VAL A 93 0.84 -8.10 -11.08
CA VAL A 93 0.78 -9.57 -11.00
C VAL A 93 -0.59 -10.01 -11.47
N HIS A 94 -0.64 -10.72 -12.60
CA HIS A 94 -1.85 -11.33 -13.11
C HIS A 94 -1.96 -12.77 -12.62
N LEU A 95 -3.18 -13.17 -12.26
CA LEU A 95 -3.46 -14.55 -11.90
C LEU A 95 -3.58 -15.39 -13.17
N HIS A 96 -3.07 -16.63 -13.14
CA HIS A 96 -3.31 -17.58 -14.22
C HIS A 96 -4.71 -18.17 -14.05
N HIS A 97 -5.59 -17.91 -15.03
CA HIS A 97 -6.96 -18.42 -15.02
C HIS A 97 -7.07 -19.57 -16.01
N PRO A 98 -7.57 -20.75 -15.59
CA PRO A 98 -7.79 -21.84 -16.51
C PRO A 98 -8.96 -21.50 -17.43
N GLN A 99 -8.78 -21.78 -18.72
CA GLN A 99 -9.84 -21.69 -19.72
C GLN A 99 -10.28 -23.12 -20.08
N PRO A 100 -11.40 -23.61 -19.52
CA PRO A 100 -11.87 -24.95 -19.80
C PRO A 100 -12.16 -25.13 -21.29
N THR A 101 -11.66 -26.20 -21.87
CA THR A 101 -12.07 -26.62 -23.20
C THR A 101 -13.52 -27.08 -23.22
N PRO A 102 -14.22 -27.04 -24.37
CA PRO A 102 -15.61 -27.53 -24.46
C PRO A 102 -15.79 -28.97 -23.96
N HIS A 103 -14.80 -29.83 -24.20
CA HIS A 103 -14.79 -31.20 -23.71
C HIS A 103 -14.72 -31.25 -22.18
N GLN A 104 -13.76 -30.55 -21.56
CA GLN A 104 -13.63 -30.46 -20.10
C GLN A 104 -14.93 -29.93 -19.47
N TYR A 105 -15.57 -28.94 -20.08
CA TYR A 105 -16.86 -28.45 -19.61
C TYR A 105 -17.92 -29.55 -19.58
N SER A 106 -18.07 -30.27 -20.70
CA SER A 106 -19.10 -31.29 -20.86
C SER A 106 -18.96 -32.48 -19.90
N THR A 107 -17.74 -32.78 -19.48
CA THR A 107 -17.39 -33.92 -18.62
C THR A 107 -17.34 -33.54 -17.14
N LEU A 108 -16.79 -32.37 -16.80
CA LEU A 108 -16.39 -32.03 -15.43
C LEU A 108 -17.18 -30.88 -14.82
N LEU A 109 -17.74 -29.97 -15.63
CA LEU A 109 -18.23 -28.67 -15.16
C LEU A 109 -19.74 -28.48 -15.26
N LYS A 110 -20.49 -29.50 -15.71
CA LYS A 110 -21.96 -29.43 -15.76
C LYS A 110 -22.56 -29.21 -14.37
N SER A 111 -23.57 -28.36 -14.30
CA SER A 111 -24.32 -28.02 -13.10
C SER A 111 -25.76 -27.70 -13.50
N ASP A 112 -26.71 -28.02 -12.63
CA ASP A 112 -28.13 -27.76 -12.87
C ASP A 112 -28.46 -26.25 -12.75
N ASP A 113 -27.72 -25.54 -11.90
CA ASP A 113 -27.94 -24.12 -11.59
C ASP A 113 -27.13 -23.16 -12.48
N TRP A 114 -26.20 -23.69 -13.29
CA TRP A 114 -25.25 -22.91 -14.09
C TRP A 114 -25.21 -23.33 -15.55
N THR A 115 -25.51 -22.39 -16.44
CA THR A 115 -25.33 -22.57 -17.87
C THR A 115 -23.85 -22.49 -18.25
N LYS A 116 -23.51 -23.02 -19.43
CA LYS A 116 -22.15 -22.91 -19.96
C LYS A 116 -21.80 -21.48 -20.23
N GLU A 117 -22.73 -20.73 -20.80
CA GLU A 117 -22.62 -19.33 -21.14
C GLU A 117 -22.34 -18.48 -19.89
N ASP A 118 -23.08 -18.72 -18.80
CA ASP A 118 -22.87 -18.04 -17.52
C ASP A 118 -21.50 -18.37 -16.91
N THR A 119 -21.09 -19.63 -16.99
CA THR A 119 -19.80 -20.07 -16.47
C THR A 119 -18.65 -19.46 -17.26
N ASP A 120 -18.72 -19.50 -18.60
CA ASP A 120 -17.72 -18.91 -19.50
C ASP A 120 -17.63 -17.40 -19.26
N ARG A 121 -18.77 -16.74 -19.08
CA ARG A 121 -18.83 -15.32 -18.74
C ARG A 121 -18.18 -15.04 -17.38
N LEU A 122 -18.52 -15.79 -16.34
CA LEU A 122 -17.93 -15.63 -15.00
C LEU A 122 -16.40 -15.74 -15.09
N LEU A 123 -15.88 -16.79 -15.74
CA LEU A 123 -14.45 -17.00 -15.92
C LEU A 123 -13.79 -15.85 -16.69
N SER A 124 -14.46 -15.32 -17.72
CA SER A 124 -13.95 -14.18 -18.49
C SER A 124 -13.85 -12.91 -17.65
N LEU A 125 -14.81 -12.66 -16.75
CA LEU A 125 -14.81 -11.53 -15.83
C LEU A 125 -13.73 -11.71 -14.76
N CYS A 126 -13.60 -12.91 -14.22
CA CYS A 126 -12.54 -13.27 -13.27
C CYS A 126 -11.14 -13.01 -13.85
N HIS A 127 -10.92 -13.36 -15.12
CA HIS A 127 -9.67 -13.08 -15.83
C HIS A 127 -9.46 -11.59 -16.10
N ARG A 128 -10.49 -10.88 -16.54
CA ARG A 128 -10.38 -9.47 -16.91
C ARG A 128 -10.15 -8.54 -15.71
N PHE A 129 -10.65 -8.91 -14.54
CA PHE A 129 -10.66 -8.07 -13.34
C PHE A 129 -9.83 -8.64 -12.20
N ASP A 130 -8.92 -9.58 -12.47
CA ASP A 130 -7.98 -10.16 -11.50
C ASP A 130 -8.67 -10.56 -10.17
N LEU A 131 -9.83 -11.21 -10.25
CA LEU A 131 -10.68 -11.60 -9.11
C LEU A 131 -11.13 -10.46 -8.18
N CYS A 132 -11.23 -9.23 -8.68
CA CYS A 132 -11.86 -8.14 -7.96
C CYS A 132 -13.38 -8.39 -7.83
N TRP A 133 -13.77 -9.20 -6.84
CA TRP A 133 -15.14 -9.67 -6.63
C TRP A 133 -16.21 -8.59 -6.64
N PRO A 134 -16.03 -7.39 -6.04
CA PRO A 134 -17.02 -6.32 -6.13
C PRO A 134 -17.29 -5.88 -7.58
N VAL A 135 -16.25 -5.78 -8.41
CA VAL A 135 -16.37 -5.42 -9.83
C VAL A 135 -17.00 -6.55 -10.62
N ILE A 136 -16.58 -7.79 -10.36
CA ILE A 136 -17.12 -8.97 -11.04
C ILE A 136 -18.61 -9.11 -10.74
N TYR A 137 -19.01 -8.97 -9.48
CA TYR A 137 -20.41 -9.03 -9.05
C TYR A 137 -21.27 -7.98 -9.75
N ASP A 138 -20.80 -6.72 -9.76
CA ASP A 138 -21.47 -5.62 -10.48
C ASP A 138 -21.65 -5.96 -11.96
N ARG A 139 -20.56 -6.34 -12.65
CA ARG A 139 -20.57 -6.60 -14.10
C ARG A 139 -21.29 -7.89 -14.50
N PHE A 140 -21.29 -8.90 -13.65
CA PHE A 140 -22.00 -10.14 -13.90
C PHE A 140 -23.51 -9.87 -13.85
N ASN A 141 -23.98 -9.19 -12.81
CA ASN A 141 -25.41 -8.94 -12.62
C ASN A 141 -25.95 -7.76 -13.46
N LEU A 142 -25.10 -6.90 -14.02
CA LEU A 142 -25.54 -5.70 -14.77
C LEU A 142 -26.45 -6.01 -15.97
N SER A 143 -26.26 -7.16 -16.64
CA SER A 143 -27.06 -7.55 -17.80
C SER A 143 -28.11 -8.62 -17.50
N GLU A 144 -28.17 -9.09 -16.27
CA GLU A 144 -29.04 -10.21 -15.89
C GLU A 144 -30.34 -9.70 -15.29
N LYS A 145 -31.41 -10.46 -15.56
CA LYS A 145 -32.73 -10.17 -14.98
C LYS A 145 -32.82 -10.59 -13.51
N GLU A 146 -32.05 -11.62 -13.15
CA GLU A 146 -31.97 -12.16 -11.79
C GLU A 146 -30.57 -11.93 -11.24
N VAL A 147 -30.52 -11.41 -10.01
CA VAL A 147 -29.25 -11.12 -9.35
C VAL A 147 -28.77 -12.39 -8.67
N ARG A 148 -27.59 -12.87 -9.07
CA ARG A 148 -26.90 -13.94 -8.35
C ARG A 148 -26.10 -13.37 -7.19
N PRO A 149 -26.18 -13.95 -5.98
CA PRO A 149 -25.41 -13.49 -4.83
C PRO A 149 -23.91 -13.69 -5.08
N LEU A 150 -23.09 -12.88 -4.42
CA LEU A 150 -21.63 -12.91 -4.60
C LEU A 150 -21.04 -14.28 -4.27
N GLU A 151 -21.57 -14.93 -3.24
CA GLU A 151 -21.13 -16.23 -2.74
C GLU A 151 -21.33 -17.33 -3.79
N GLU A 152 -22.41 -17.27 -4.58
CA GLU A 152 -22.64 -18.24 -5.67
C GLU A 152 -21.63 -18.05 -6.80
N LEU A 153 -21.29 -16.80 -7.15
CA LEU A 153 -20.26 -16.52 -8.16
C LEU A 153 -18.90 -17.04 -7.70
N GLN A 154 -18.57 -16.82 -6.44
CA GLN A 154 -17.35 -17.31 -5.83
C GLN A 154 -17.30 -18.84 -5.81
N LEU A 155 -18.36 -19.48 -5.31
CA LEU A 155 -18.48 -20.93 -5.23
C LEU A 155 -18.28 -21.56 -6.61
N ARG A 156 -19.01 -21.07 -7.63
CA ARG A 156 -18.90 -21.58 -8.99
C ARG A 156 -17.48 -21.48 -9.54
N TYR A 157 -16.81 -20.34 -9.34
CA TYR A 157 -15.43 -20.15 -9.79
C TYR A 157 -14.49 -21.17 -9.16
N TYR A 158 -14.54 -21.34 -7.84
CA TYR A 158 -13.66 -22.27 -7.13
C TYR A 158 -14.00 -23.74 -7.42
N ASP A 159 -15.26 -24.08 -7.63
CA ASP A 159 -15.66 -25.43 -8.04
C ASP A 159 -15.06 -25.79 -9.41
N VAL A 160 -15.09 -24.85 -10.36
CA VAL A 160 -14.44 -25.03 -11.67
C VAL A 160 -12.94 -25.22 -11.50
N LEU A 161 -12.26 -24.37 -10.72
CA LEU A 161 -10.82 -24.51 -10.47
C LEU A 161 -10.48 -25.87 -9.86
N ASN A 162 -11.23 -26.29 -8.84
CA ASN A 162 -11.01 -27.55 -8.15
C ASN A 162 -11.25 -28.76 -9.05
N ALA A 163 -12.26 -28.70 -9.93
CA ALA A 163 -12.56 -29.77 -10.87
C ALA A 163 -11.44 -29.92 -11.91
N LEU A 164 -10.92 -28.82 -12.45
CA LEU A 164 -9.81 -28.83 -13.40
C LEU A 164 -8.51 -29.30 -12.76
N ALA A 165 -8.18 -28.80 -11.56
CA ALA A 165 -6.98 -29.21 -10.84
C ALA A 165 -6.96 -30.71 -10.52
N ARG A 166 -8.13 -31.32 -10.24
CA ARG A 166 -8.24 -32.77 -10.04
C ARG A 166 -8.09 -33.58 -11.32
N ALA A 167 -8.47 -33.02 -12.46
CA ALA A 167 -8.35 -33.69 -13.76
C ALA A 167 -6.93 -33.63 -14.34
N GLU A 168 -6.10 -32.70 -13.84
CA GLU A 168 -4.68 -32.57 -14.20
C GLU A 168 -3.73 -33.45 -13.37
N GLN A 169 -4.25 -34.14 -12.34
CA GLN A 169 -3.53 -35.11 -11.50
C GLN A 169 -3.62 -36.54 -12.06
#